data_AF-K2F7D3-F1
#
_entry.id   AF-K2F7D3-F1
#
_cell.length_a   1.000
_cell.length_b   1.000
_cell.length_c   1.000
_cell.angle_alpha   90.00
_cell.angle_beta   90.00
_cell.angle_gamma   90.00
#
_symmetry.space_group_name_H-M   'P 1'
#
loop_
_entity.id
_entity.type
_entity.pdbx_description
1 polymer ?
#
loop_
_entity_poly.entity_id
_entity_poly.type
_entity_poly.pdbx_seq_one_letter_code
_entity_poly.pdbx_strand_id
1 'polypeptide(L)'
;MSKKTLKFSVNQLIIDGQIFDASAFASVKDEELETQVITQKEQESAEVLTIKKIKKAVTENRFIAIYFNEGDKFPYPKTVIDSTDPNFGEKDNPRPPEQIELDNQFFVLADIEKQRVFMSDGRKKGSFNTWLLKKLIKK
;
A
#
# COMPACT_ATOMS: atom_id res chain seq x y z
N MET A 1 -3.32 -5.06 -25.65
CA MET A 1 -3.36 -4.34 -24.36
C MET A 1 -2.14 -3.44 -24.28
N SER A 2 -2.34 -2.11 -24.23
CA SER A 2 -1.23 -1.16 -24.19
C SER A 2 -0.57 -1.16 -22.81
N LYS A 3 0.74 -1.42 -22.75
CA LYS A 3 1.53 -1.33 -21.51
C LYS A 3 1.58 0.13 -21.05
N LYS A 4 0.81 0.45 -20.01
CA LYS A 4 0.83 1.75 -19.35
C LYS A 4 2.22 1.99 -18.74
N THR A 5 2.94 2.97 -19.27
CA THR A 5 4.32 3.27 -18.87
C THR A 5 4.33 4.55 -18.05
N LEU A 6 4.70 4.47 -16.78
CA LEU A 6 4.92 5.65 -15.94
C LEU A 6 6.32 6.20 -16.18
N LYS A 7 6.41 7.38 -16.79
CA LYS A 7 7.68 8.13 -16.87
C LYS A 7 7.78 9.06 -15.67
N PHE A 8 8.80 8.87 -14.85
CA PHE A 8 9.24 9.91 -13.93
C PHE A 8 9.98 10.96 -14.75
N SER A 9 9.37 12.12 -14.97
CA SER A 9 10.12 13.34 -15.27
C SER A 9 10.71 13.81 -13.95
N VAL A 10 11.96 14.28 -13.95
CA VAL A 10 12.77 14.63 -12.77
C VAL A 10 12.07 15.60 -11.80
N ASN A 11 10.99 16.26 -12.24
CA ASN A 11 10.27 17.30 -11.50
C ASN A 11 8.72 17.15 -11.50
N GLN A 12 8.14 16.05 -12.00
CA GLN A 12 6.68 15.95 -12.20
C GLN A 12 6.14 14.54 -11.96
N LEU A 13 5.06 14.43 -11.19
CA LEU A 13 4.33 13.18 -10.99
C LEU A 13 3.28 13.03 -12.09
N ILE A 14 3.57 12.21 -13.10
CA ILE A 14 2.63 11.96 -14.21
C ILE A 14 1.81 10.69 -13.92
N ILE A 15 0.51 10.82 -13.68
CA ILE A 15 -0.41 9.70 -13.44
C ILE A 15 -1.52 9.73 -14.48
N ASP A 16 -1.69 8.64 -15.24
CA ASP A 16 -2.68 8.52 -16.33
C ASP A 16 -2.68 9.71 -17.32
N GLY A 17 -1.51 10.31 -17.55
CA GLY A 17 -1.34 11.47 -18.45
C GLY A 17 -1.59 12.84 -17.78
N GLN A 18 -2.01 12.87 -16.52
CA GLN A 18 -2.12 14.11 -15.74
C GLN A 18 -0.84 14.41 -14.97
N ILE A 19 -0.41 15.66 -15.00
CA ILE A 19 0.77 16.16 -14.28
C ILE A 19 0.32 16.66 -12.90
N PHE A 20 0.89 16.09 -11.85
CA PHE A 20 0.73 16.54 -10.47
C PHE A 20 2.04 17.11 -9.93
N ASP A 21 1.91 18.22 -9.21
CA ASP A 21 2.97 18.85 -8.42
C ASP A 21 3.14 18.10 -7.08
N ALA A 22 4.36 18.06 -6.53
CA ALA A 22 4.65 17.44 -5.24
C ALA A 22 3.84 18.06 -4.08
N SER A 23 3.43 19.32 -4.21
CA SER A 23 2.51 20.02 -3.30
C SER A 23 1.10 19.40 -3.26
N ALA A 24 0.71 18.57 -4.22
CA ALA A 24 -0.55 17.83 -4.15
C ALA A 24 -0.62 16.87 -2.94
N PHE A 25 0.52 16.47 -2.39
CA PHE A 25 0.57 15.71 -1.14
C PHE A 25 0.16 16.57 0.07
N ALA A 26 0.30 17.90 -0.02
CA ALA A 26 -0.16 18.82 1.01
C ALA A 26 -1.69 18.86 1.09
N SER A 27 -2.39 18.72 -0.04
CA SER A 27 -3.86 18.74 -0.08
C SER A 27 -4.53 17.51 0.49
N VAL A 28 -3.81 16.39 0.63
CA VAL A 28 -4.33 15.20 1.34
C VAL A 28 -4.41 15.54 2.83
N LYS A 29 -5.63 15.65 3.36
CA LYS A 29 -5.83 15.94 4.79
C LYS A 29 -5.70 14.66 5.63
N ASP A 30 -5.38 14.82 6.90
CA ASP A 30 -5.21 13.67 7.80
C ASP A 30 -6.52 12.90 7.99
N GLU A 31 -7.68 13.56 7.91
CA GLU A 31 -8.99 12.91 7.97
C GLU A 31 -9.31 12.08 6.73
N GLU A 32 -8.60 12.32 5.62
CA GLU A 32 -8.70 11.51 4.41
C GLU A 32 -7.81 10.27 4.45
N LEU A 33 -6.97 10.14 5.48
CA LEU A 33 -6.21 8.94 5.77
C LEU A 33 -7.09 7.97 6.53
N GLU A 34 -7.14 6.74 6.05
CA GLU A 34 -8.14 5.78 6.51
C GLU A 34 -7.52 4.39 6.62
N THR A 35 -8.14 3.56 7.47
CA THR A 35 -7.92 2.12 7.47
C THR A 35 -8.89 1.52 6.46
N GLN A 36 -8.39 1.05 5.32
CA GLN A 36 -9.22 0.40 4.30
C GLN A 36 -9.18 -1.11 4.47
N VAL A 37 -10.34 -1.77 4.37
CA VAL A 37 -10.43 -3.21 4.18
C VAL A 37 -10.72 -3.45 2.70
N ILE A 38 -9.76 -4.03 1.97
CA ILE A 38 -9.87 -4.35 0.55
C ILE A 38 -10.18 -5.83 0.44
N THR A 39 -11.31 -6.19 -0.15
CA THR A 39 -11.64 -7.59 -0.46
C THR A 39 -11.11 -7.94 -1.85
N GLN A 40 -10.11 -8.79 -1.92
CA GLN A 40 -9.68 -9.43 -3.16
C GLN A 40 -10.35 -10.80 -3.24
N LYS A 41 -11.19 -11.00 -4.27
CA LYS A 41 -11.76 -12.30 -4.61
C LYS A 41 -10.92 -12.88 -5.74
N GLU A 42 -10.09 -13.87 -5.46
CA GLU A 42 -9.56 -14.75 -6.50
C GLU A 42 -10.06 -16.19 -6.30
N GLN A 43 -10.10 -16.91 -7.42
CA GLN A 43 -10.92 -18.09 -7.68
C GLN A 43 -10.69 -19.23 -6.68
N GLU A 44 -11.80 -19.88 -6.34
CA GLU A 44 -11.88 -21.15 -5.59
C GLU A 44 -11.15 -21.14 -4.23
N SER A 45 -11.81 -20.51 -3.25
CA SER A 45 -11.95 -20.95 -1.84
C SER A 45 -11.55 -20.00 -0.71
N ALA A 46 -11.00 -18.80 -0.97
CA ALA A 46 -10.79 -17.82 0.10
C ALA A 46 -10.94 -16.36 -0.35
N GLU A 47 -11.82 -15.61 0.30
CA GLU A 47 -11.81 -14.14 0.20
C GLU A 47 -10.60 -13.60 0.98
N VAL A 48 -9.65 -12.96 0.29
CA VAL A 48 -8.53 -12.28 0.96
C VAL A 48 -8.97 -10.88 1.33
N LEU A 49 -9.00 -10.59 2.63
CA LEU A 49 -9.26 -9.25 3.15
C LEU A 49 -7.93 -8.58 3.49
N THR A 50 -7.52 -7.55 2.77
CA THR A 50 -6.31 -6.78 3.06
C THR A 50 -6.67 -5.54 3.90
N ILE A 51 -5.93 -5.29 4.97
CA ILE A 51 -6.01 -4.07 5.78
C ILE A 51 -4.91 -3.12 5.34
N LYS A 52 -5.27 -1.87 5.08
CA LYS A 52 -4.34 -0.80 4.68
C LYS A 52 -4.49 0.38 5.63
N LYS A 53 -3.46 0.68 6.41
CA LYS A 53 -3.39 1.84 7.30
C LYS A 53 -2.40 2.86 6.75
N ILE A 54 -2.83 4.11 6.66
CA ILE A 54 -2.05 5.18 6.04
C ILE A 54 -1.85 6.31 7.04
N LYS A 55 -0.65 6.87 7.09
CA LYS A 55 -0.31 8.02 7.93
C LYS A 55 0.45 9.06 7.12
N LYS A 56 0.30 10.33 7.48
CA LYS A 56 1.06 11.44 6.92
C LYS A 56 1.93 12.07 8.01
N ALA A 57 3.11 12.54 7.62
CA ALA A 57 3.93 13.41 8.42
C ALA A 57 4.46 14.55 7.55
N VAL A 58 4.54 15.74 8.13
CA VAL A 58 5.11 16.93 7.48
C VAL A 58 6.29 17.38 8.31
N THR A 59 7.41 17.69 7.64
CA THR A 59 8.64 18.14 8.30
C THR A 59 9.21 19.33 7.54
N GLU A 60 9.65 20.34 8.30
CA GLU A 60 10.26 21.57 7.77
C GLU A 60 9.39 22.34 6.77
N ASN A 61 8.07 22.12 6.75
CA ASN A 61 7.15 22.63 5.73
C ASN A 61 7.58 22.34 4.27
N ARG A 62 8.45 21.33 4.09
CA ARG A 62 9.08 20.99 2.81
C ARG A 62 8.86 19.54 2.44
N PHE A 63 9.01 18.66 3.43
CA PHE A 63 8.94 17.23 3.22
C PHE A 63 7.59 16.72 3.68
N ILE A 64 6.91 15.98 2.81
CA ILE A 64 5.67 15.27 3.15
C ILE A 64 5.93 13.78 2.98
N ALA A 65 5.87 13.05 4.09
CA ALA A 65 5.96 11.60 4.10
C ALA A 65 4.56 10.99 4.23
N ILE A 66 4.24 10.01 3.39
CA ILE A 66 3.05 9.16 3.51
C ILE A 66 3.52 7.73 3.75
N TYR A 67 3.15 7.21 4.91
CA TYR A 67 3.47 5.86 5.36
C TYR A 67 2.30 4.94 5.09
N PHE A 68 2.57 3.85 4.39
CA PHE A 68 1.61 2.79 4.10
C PHE A 68 2.00 1.55 4.90
N ASN A 69 1.03 1.04 5.65
CA ASN A 69 1.17 -0.18 6.40
C ASN A 69 0.02 -1.11 5.99
N GLU A 70 0.33 -2.08 5.13
CA GLU A 70 -0.61 -2.99 4.49
C GLU A 70 -0.34 -4.42 4.98
N GLY A 71 -1.38 -5.26 4.98
CA GLY A 71 -1.23 -6.69 5.20
C GLY A 71 -2.57 -7.41 5.21
N ASP A 72 -2.54 -8.73 5.22
CA ASP A 72 -3.76 -9.52 5.16
C ASP A 72 -4.40 -9.69 6.54
N LYS A 73 -5.72 -9.66 6.57
CA LYS A 73 -6.55 -9.87 7.75
C LYS A 73 -6.62 -11.34 8.15
N PHE A 74 -6.47 -12.22 7.15
CA PHE A 74 -6.41 -13.67 7.33
C PHE A 74 -5.16 -14.25 6.65
N PRO A 75 -3.96 -13.89 7.10
CA PRO A 75 -2.72 -14.34 6.46
C PRO A 75 -2.43 -15.82 6.73
N TYR A 76 -3.10 -16.41 7.73
CA TYR A 76 -2.84 -17.76 8.20
C TYR A 76 -3.97 -18.74 7.93
N PRO A 77 -3.67 -19.92 7.36
CA PRO A 77 -4.62 -21.02 7.34
C PRO A 77 -4.84 -21.56 8.76
N LYS A 78 -6.00 -22.19 8.97
CA LYS A 78 -6.35 -22.81 10.27
C LYS A 78 -5.38 -23.92 10.68
N THR A 79 -4.85 -24.66 9.71
CA THR A 79 -3.92 -25.77 9.93
C THR A 79 -2.61 -25.54 9.19
N VAL A 80 -1.54 -26.17 9.69
CA VAL A 80 -0.19 -26.20 9.11
C VAL A 80 0.32 -27.62 9.08
N ILE A 81 1.20 -27.93 8.12
CA ILE A 81 1.86 -29.22 8.03
C ILE A 81 3.04 -29.23 8.99
N ASP A 82 3.08 -30.18 9.92
CA ASP A 82 4.22 -30.38 10.79
C ASP A 82 5.32 -31.15 10.04
N SER A 83 6.35 -30.44 9.59
CA SER A 83 7.51 -31.03 8.91
C SER A 83 8.43 -31.82 9.83
N THR A 84 8.20 -31.78 11.15
CA THR A 84 8.93 -32.57 12.14
C THR A 84 8.23 -33.89 12.48
N ASP A 85 6.96 -34.04 12.11
CA ASP A 85 6.25 -35.32 12.15
C ASP A 85 6.68 -36.16 10.93
N PRO A 86 7.19 -37.39 11.12
CA PRO A 86 7.55 -38.28 10.02
C PRO A 86 6.42 -38.52 9.00
N ASN A 87 5.17 -38.30 9.41
CA ASN A 87 3.98 -38.49 8.57
C ASN A 87 3.45 -37.18 7.96
N PHE A 88 4.12 -36.03 8.16
CA PHE A 88 3.66 -34.72 7.70
C PHE A 88 2.20 -34.42 8.10
N GLY A 89 1.85 -34.72 9.36
CA GLY A 89 0.50 -34.53 9.85
C GLY A 89 0.07 -33.06 9.86
N GLU A 90 -1.20 -32.81 9.53
CA GLU A 90 -1.81 -31.50 9.74
C GLU A 90 -2.02 -31.25 11.25
N LYS A 91 -1.63 -30.07 11.71
CA LYS A 91 -1.86 -29.59 13.07
C LYS A 91 -2.48 -28.20 13.04
N ASP A 92 -3.10 -27.81 14.15
CA ASP A 92 -3.58 -26.43 14.30
C ASP A 92 -2.43 -25.45 14.15
N ASN A 93 -2.68 -24.37 13.40
CA ASN A 93 -1.70 -23.30 13.26
C ASN A 93 -1.56 -22.58 14.61
N PRO A 94 -0.35 -22.46 15.19
CA PRO A 94 -0.15 -21.70 16.42
C PRO A 94 -0.48 -20.21 16.25
N ARG A 95 -0.53 -19.71 15.01
CA ARG A 95 -1.02 -18.36 14.69
C ARG A 95 -2.50 -18.46 14.30
N PRO A 96 -3.41 -17.80 15.03
CA PRO A 96 -4.82 -17.81 14.67
C PRO A 96 -5.04 -17.08 13.34
N PRO A 97 -6.02 -17.50 12.52
CA PRO A 97 -6.33 -16.83 11.25
C PRO A 97 -6.57 -15.32 11.39
N GLU A 98 -7.14 -14.88 12.50
CA GLU A 98 -7.48 -13.47 12.77
C GLU A 98 -6.28 -12.61 13.16
N GLN A 99 -5.09 -13.20 13.37
CA GLN A 99 -3.87 -12.46 13.65
C GLN A 99 -3.42 -11.69 12.42
N ILE A 100 -3.80 -10.41 12.37
CA ILE A 100 -3.40 -9.48 11.32
C ILE A 100 -1.88 -9.29 11.37
N GLU A 101 -1.22 -9.49 10.24
CA GLU A 101 0.18 -9.12 10.06
C GLU A 101 0.29 -8.07 8.97
N LEU A 102 0.83 -6.91 9.34
CA LEU A 102 1.08 -5.82 8.41
C LEU A 102 2.51 -5.95 7.86
N ASP A 103 2.69 -6.98 7.03
CA ASP A 103 3.97 -7.41 6.45
C ASP A 103 4.40 -6.60 5.23
N ASN A 104 3.50 -5.76 4.71
CA ASN A 104 3.73 -4.95 3.52
C ASN A 104 3.78 -3.46 3.86
N GLN A 105 4.99 -2.99 4.14
CA GLN A 105 5.26 -1.61 4.57
C GLN A 105 6.08 -0.85 3.54
N PHE A 106 5.63 0.36 3.20
CA PHE A 106 6.40 1.28 2.36
C PHE A 106 6.06 2.73 2.70
N PHE A 107 6.96 3.64 2.34
CA PHE A 107 6.70 5.08 2.46
C PHE A 107 6.96 5.79 1.14
N VAL A 108 6.27 6.92 0.99
CA VAL A 108 6.45 7.87 -0.10
C VAL A 108 6.85 9.20 0.50
N LEU A 109 7.93 9.78 0.03
CA LEU A 109 8.42 11.08 0.47
C LEU A 109 8.33 12.07 -0.69
N ALA A 110 7.62 13.17 -0.50
CA ALA A 110 7.58 14.30 -1.41
C ALA A 110 8.47 15.43 -0.87
N ASP A 111 9.44 15.88 -1.66
CA ASP A 111 10.16 17.14 -1.46
C ASP A 111 9.45 18.22 -2.30
N ILE A 112 8.69 19.08 -1.63
CA ILE A 112 7.90 20.14 -2.28
C ILE A 112 8.81 21.15 -2.97
N GLU A 113 9.94 21.50 -2.36
CA GLU A 113 10.84 22.52 -2.90
C GLU A 113 11.50 22.02 -4.19
N LYS A 114 11.98 20.77 -4.19
CA LYS A 114 12.61 20.16 -5.38
C LYS A 114 11.62 19.53 -6.34
N GLN A 115 10.33 19.49 -6.02
CA GLN A 115 9.30 18.85 -6.83
C GLN A 115 9.60 17.36 -7.11
N ARG A 116 10.07 16.64 -6.10
CA ARG A 116 10.51 15.24 -6.22
C ARG A 116 9.73 14.31 -5.32
N VAL A 117 9.46 13.11 -5.82
CA VAL A 117 8.80 12.03 -5.08
C VAL A 117 9.72 10.82 -5.03
N PHE A 118 9.95 10.32 -3.83
CA PHE A 118 10.74 9.13 -3.55
C PHE A 118 9.84 8.05 -2.98
N MET A 119 10.07 6.80 -3.34
CA MET A 119 9.38 5.64 -2.79
C MET A 119 10.39 4.67 -2.22
N SER A 120 10.13 4.16 -1.02
CA SER A 120 11.00 3.14 -0.41
C SER A 120 10.94 1.79 -1.12
N ASP A 121 9.80 1.48 -1.76
CA ASP A 121 9.62 0.29 -2.59
C ASP A 121 8.93 0.66 -3.92
N GLY A 122 9.73 0.69 -5.00
CA GLY A 122 9.24 1.01 -6.34
C GLY A 122 8.23 0.00 -6.91
N ARG A 123 8.18 -1.24 -6.38
CA ARG A 123 7.21 -2.26 -6.80
C ARG A 123 5.78 -1.88 -6.39
N LYS A 124 5.63 -1.04 -5.37
CA LYS A 124 4.33 -0.58 -4.82
C LYS A 124 3.72 0.60 -5.57
N LYS A 125 4.36 1.05 -6.65
CA LYS A 125 3.92 2.18 -7.47
C LYS A 125 2.46 2.09 -7.94
N GLY A 126 2.00 0.89 -8.31
CA GLY A 126 0.61 0.67 -8.73
C GLY A 126 -0.41 0.98 -7.61
N SER A 127 -0.23 0.34 -6.44
CA SER A 127 -1.08 0.57 -5.25
C SER A 127 -1.07 2.04 -4.81
N PHE A 128 0.11 2.67 -4.83
CA PHE A 128 0.26 4.08 -4.52
C PHE A 128 -0.50 4.99 -5.51
N ASN A 129 -0.35 4.77 -6.82
CA ASN A 129 -1.02 5.57 -7.83
C ASN A 129 -2.55 5.46 -7.72
N THR A 130 -3.07 4.25 -7.56
CA THR A 130 -4.52 4.04 -7.38
C THR A 130 -5.03 4.76 -6.14
N TRP A 131 -4.27 4.72 -5.05
CA TRP A 131 -4.62 5.47 -3.84
C TRP A 131 -4.59 6.98 -4.09
N LEU A 132 -3.52 7.51 -4.69
CA LEU A 132 -3.36 8.94 -4.88
C LEU A 132 -4.41 9.52 -5.84
N LEU A 133 -4.73 8.82 -6.93
CA LEU A 133 -5.80 9.22 -7.86
C LEU A 133 -7.14 9.37 -7.14
N LYS A 134 -7.50 8.42 -6.27
CA LYS A 134 -8.74 8.49 -5.48
C LYS A 134 -8.79 9.68 -4.53
N LYS A 135 -7.63 10.20 -4.11
CA LYS A 135 -7.53 11.34 -3.19
C LYS A 135 -7.45 12.67 -3.93
N LEU A 136 -6.76 12.73 -5.06
CA LEU A 136 -6.55 13.98 -5.80
C LEU A 136 -7.62 14.29 -6.86
N ILE A 137 -8.27 13.27 -7.44
CA ILE A 137 -9.32 13.45 -8.47
C ILE A 137 -10.72 13.57 -7.84
N LYS A 138 -10.86 13.49 -6.52
CA LYS A 138 -12.07 13.94 -5.82
C LYS A 138 -12.12 15.48 -5.77
N LYS A 139 -12.28 16.11 -6.93
CA LYS A 139 -12.69 17.50 -7.09
C LYS A 139 -13.86 17.57 -8.07
#